data_AF-A0A561BQ95-F1
#
_entry.id   AF-A0A561BQ95-F1
#
_cell.length_a   1.000
_cell.length_b   1.000
_cell.length_c   1.000
_cell.angle_alpha   90.00
_cell.angle_beta   90.00
_cell.angle_gamma   90.00
#
_symmetry.space_group_name_H-M   'P 1'
#
loop_
_entity.id
_entity.type
_entity.pdbx_description
1 polymer ?
#
loop_
_entity_poly.entity_id
_entity_poly.type
_entity_poly.pdbx_seq_one_letter_code
_entity_poly.pdbx_strand_id
1 'polypeptide(L)'
;MRHRLPRIWATVLNGEATPWKACKVATACLDLSEEAAAIVDEQVAGLVDTVTPVRLGKIVTAARYRADQDAARSAAERKARERGVYVGRADDHGTKSVWILAATGDVLRFDATIDALAEALKTLGDPDPVRLRRARALGILADPAHAQAILTAGRTGTLPTPTPTEAAQPSATAVAPPADATTSEVACSQGERVEPWDVTPSTDADHAPDATSGAGQIVTGVEAPTRQMVNADLAQLDGITGSRTSRTTIYVHLTDHTLATGHGVARVEGAGPLLAAQLTELIGHRPYSIRPVIDLNDTISVDAYEIPRRLREQLKLIHPIEQFPYGTAETTLATDLDHIQPYDPHGPPGQTGTTKLIPLRRYSHRVKTHGHWNVNRTTDGTLTWTSPHGFTFHVDHTGTHRTKPQRE
;
A
#
# COMPACT_ATOMS: atom_id res chain seq x y z
N MET A 1 -14.50 15.42 24.87
CA MET A 1 -13.40 16.26 24.34
C MET A 1 -12.80 17.15 25.44
N ARG A 2 -13.50 18.18 25.95
CA ARG A 2 -12.98 19.16 26.94
C ARG A 2 -12.13 18.58 28.09
N HIS A 3 -12.52 17.45 28.67
CA HIS A 3 -11.82 16.84 29.81
C HIS A 3 -10.81 15.76 29.42
N ARG A 4 -11.05 15.04 28.31
CA ARG A 4 -10.25 13.86 27.91
C ARG A 4 -9.18 14.15 26.87
N LEU A 5 -9.37 15.20 26.07
CA LEU A 5 -8.46 15.64 25.01
C LEU A 5 -8.26 17.17 25.11
N PRO A 6 -7.69 17.67 26.22
CA PRO A 6 -7.60 19.10 26.49
C PRO A 6 -6.73 19.87 25.46
N ARG A 7 -5.68 19.25 24.88
CA ARG A 7 -4.82 19.90 23.89
C ARG A 7 -5.54 20.05 22.56
N ILE A 8 -6.20 19.01 22.05
CA ILE A 8 -7.06 19.10 20.86
C ILE A 8 -8.17 20.14 21.11
N TRP A 9 -8.80 20.13 22.29
CA TRP A 9 -9.81 21.14 22.63
C TRP A 9 -9.25 22.58 22.55
N ALA A 10 -8.04 22.81 23.05
CA ALA A 10 -7.37 24.10 22.94
C ALA A 10 -7.13 24.53 21.49
N THR A 11 -6.70 23.62 20.60
CA THR A 11 -6.51 23.94 19.17
C THR A 11 -7.82 24.35 18.48
N VAL A 12 -8.96 23.76 18.87
CA VAL A 12 -10.27 24.17 18.37
C VAL A 12 -10.63 25.58 18.86
N LEU A 13 -10.42 25.87 20.15
CA LEU A 13 -10.67 27.20 20.72
C LEU A 13 -9.80 28.29 20.08
N ASN A 14 -8.57 27.94 19.68
CA ASN A 14 -7.65 28.85 19.01
C ASN A 14 -7.94 29.03 17.50
N GLY A 15 -8.92 28.29 16.95
CA GLY A 15 -9.23 28.30 15.52
C GLY A 15 -8.16 27.64 14.65
N GLU A 16 -7.28 26.82 15.24
CA GLU A 16 -6.22 26.08 14.56
C GLU A 16 -6.70 24.71 14.06
N ALA A 17 -7.73 24.16 14.71
CA ALA A 17 -8.35 22.90 14.33
C ALA A 17 -9.83 23.05 14.00
N THR A 18 -10.24 22.54 12.84
CA THR A 18 -11.64 22.47 12.42
C THR A 18 -12.46 21.58 13.39
N PRO A 19 -13.56 22.08 13.99
CA PRO A 19 -14.27 21.38 15.06
C PRO A 19 -14.73 19.95 14.72
N TRP A 20 -15.24 19.71 13.52
CA TRP A 20 -15.73 18.37 13.15
C TRP A 20 -14.61 17.33 13.06
N LYS A 21 -13.38 17.73 12.67
CA LYS A 21 -12.22 16.83 12.67
C LYS A 21 -11.80 16.48 14.09
N ALA A 22 -11.76 17.47 14.98
CA ALA A 22 -11.50 17.26 16.40
C ALA A 22 -12.56 16.32 17.03
N CYS A 23 -13.84 16.50 16.70
CA CYS A 23 -14.90 15.58 17.13
C CYS A 23 -14.67 14.15 16.63
N LYS A 24 -14.18 13.96 15.40
CA LYS A 24 -13.84 12.64 14.87
C LYS A 24 -12.74 11.96 15.69
N VAL A 25 -11.71 12.71 16.10
CA VAL A 25 -10.66 12.20 17.01
C VAL A 25 -11.27 11.85 18.37
N ALA A 26 -12.11 12.72 18.92
CA ALA A 26 -12.77 12.48 20.20
C ALA A 26 -13.64 11.22 20.20
N THR A 27 -14.43 11.00 19.14
CA THR A 27 -15.24 9.78 18.98
C THR A 27 -14.37 8.53 18.93
N ALA A 28 -13.25 8.58 18.21
CA ALA A 28 -12.32 7.45 18.12
C ALA A 28 -11.62 7.12 19.46
N CYS A 29 -11.63 8.03 20.43
CA CYS A 29 -10.99 7.85 21.74
C CYS A 29 -11.97 7.57 22.89
N LEU A 30 -13.27 7.38 22.60
CA LEU A 30 -14.29 7.19 23.65
C LEU A 30 -14.05 5.93 24.50
N ASP A 31 -13.57 4.87 23.87
CA ASP A 31 -13.34 3.54 24.45
C ASP A 31 -11.98 3.39 25.17
N LEU A 32 -11.10 4.38 25.08
CA LEU A 32 -9.79 4.35 25.71
C LEU A 32 -9.90 4.62 27.23
N SER A 33 -8.83 4.35 27.98
CA SER A 33 -8.64 4.90 29.33
C SER A 33 -8.33 6.41 29.28
N GLU A 34 -8.35 7.10 30.42
CA GLU A 34 -7.93 8.51 30.49
C GLU A 34 -6.46 8.69 30.14
N GLU A 35 -5.59 7.82 30.65
CA GLU A 35 -4.15 7.83 30.36
C GLU A 35 -3.87 7.60 28.86
N ALA A 36 -4.51 6.61 28.25
CA ALA A 36 -4.35 6.33 26.82
C ALA A 36 -4.89 7.49 25.95
N ALA A 37 -6.00 8.11 26.34
CA ALA A 37 -6.52 9.28 25.65
C ALA A 37 -5.57 10.48 25.74
N ALA A 38 -4.91 10.70 26.88
CA ALA A 38 -3.93 11.78 27.05
C ALA A 38 -2.70 11.61 26.13
N ILE A 39 -2.23 10.37 25.93
CA ILE A 39 -1.16 10.05 24.98
C ILE A 39 -1.59 10.37 23.54
N VAL A 40 -2.81 10.00 23.16
CA VAL A 40 -3.35 10.31 21.82
C VAL A 40 -3.50 11.82 21.64
N ASP A 41 -4.01 12.53 22.65
CA ASP A 41 -4.16 13.99 22.64
C ASP A 41 -2.82 14.69 22.39
N GLU A 42 -1.76 14.27 23.09
CA GLU A 42 -0.41 14.80 22.93
C GLU A 42 0.12 14.64 21.51
N GLN A 43 -0.04 13.45 20.94
CA GLN A 43 0.52 13.12 19.63
C GLN A 43 -0.25 13.75 18.46
N VAL A 44 -1.56 13.95 18.62
CA VAL A 44 -2.45 14.30 17.50
C VAL A 44 -2.83 15.78 17.48
N ALA A 45 -2.79 16.50 18.60
CA ALA A 45 -3.26 17.89 18.70
C ALA A 45 -2.70 18.80 17.59
N GLY A 46 -1.38 18.75 17.35
CA GLY A 46 -0.74 19.58 16.31
C GLY A 46 -1.01 19.15 14.87
N LEU A 47 -1.73 18.06 14.64
CA LEU A 47 -1.91 17.44 13.32
C LEU A 47 -3.34 17.54 12.77
N VAL A 48 -4.31 17.93 13.59
CA VAL A 48 -5.75 17.80 13.27
C VAL A 48 -6.14 18.46 11.94
N ASP A 49 -5.59 19.64 11.65
CA ASP A 49 -5.87 20.39 10.42
C ASP A 49 -4.71 20.51 9.45
N THR A 50 -3.56 19.92 9.78
CA THR A 50 -2.37 19.92 8.93
C THR A 50 -2.40 18.76 7.93
N VAL A 51 -3.15 17.70 8.23
CA VAL A 51 -3.30 16.53 7.36
C VAL A 51 -4.75 16.33 6.90
N THR A 52 -4.90 15.49 5.88
CA THR A 52 -6.20 15.13 5.32
C THR A 52 -6.96 14.24 6.31
N PRO A 53 -8.32 14.23 6.30
CA PRO A 53 -9.10 13.45 7.25
C PRO A 53 -8.82 11.94 7.24
N VAL A 54 -8.46 11.39 6.08
CA VAL A 54 -8.08 9.98 5.94
C VAL A 54 -6.74 9.72 6.63
N ARG A 55 -5.74 10.58 6.40
CA ARG A 55 -4.42 10.47 7.03
C ARG A 55 -4.52 10.69 8.55
N LEU A 56 -5.33 11.65 8.99
CA LEU A 56 -5.63 11.85 10.41
C LEU A 56 -6.19 10.58 11.04
N GLY A 57 -7.13 9.90 10.37
CA GLY A 57 -7.67 8.62 10.84
C GLY A 57 -6.59 7.52 11.00
N LYS A 58 -5.68 7.38 10.02
CA LYS A 58 -4.55 6.44 10.11
C LYS A 58 -3.60 6.79 11.27
N ILE A 59 -3.30 8.08 11.47
CA ILE A 59 -2.44 8.58 12.56
C ILE A 59 -3.10 8.33 13.92
N VAL A 60 -4.37 8.66 14.09
CA VAL A 60 -5.14 8.42 15.32
C VAL A 60 -5.17 6.93 15.64
N THR A 61 -5.40 6.07 14.64
CA THR A 61 -5.38 4.60 14.84
C THR A 61 -4.00 4.14 15.33
N ALA A 62 -2.92 4.62 14.72
CA ALA A 62 -1.57 4.30 15.16
C ALA A 62 -1.28 4.81 16.58
N ALA A 63 -1.71 6.03 16.91
CA ALA A 63 -1.56 6.61 18.25
C ALA A 63 -2.32 5.78 19.30
N ARG A 64 -3.55 5.35 19.00
CA ARG A 64 -4.35 4.45 19.85
C ARG A 64 -3.63 3.13 20.10
N TYR A 65 -3.11 2.50 19.06
CA TYR A 65 -2.38 1.23 19.18
C TYR A 65 -1.10 1.37 20.03
N ARG A 66 -0.41 2.52 19.97
CA ARG A 66 0.75 2.77 20.84
C ARG A 66 0.35 3.05 22.29
N ALA A 67 -0.75 3.78 22.48
CA ALA A 67 -1.24 4.17 23.79
C ALA A 67 -1.78 2.98 24.61
N ASP A 68 -2.38 1.98 23.94
CA ASP A 68 -2.89 0.76 24.57
C ASP A 68 -2.69 -0.46 23.66
N GLN A 69 -1.49 -1.06 23.76
CA GLN A 69 -1.12 -2.21 22.93
C GLN A 69 -1.91 -3.47 23.29
N ASP A 70 -2.30 -3.64 24.56
CA ASP A 70 -3.01 -4.82 25.04
C ASP A 70 -4.47 -4.83 24.61
N ALA A 71 -5.16 -3.69 24.72
CA ALA A 71 -6.50 -3.56 24.17
C ALA A 71 -6.50 -3.67 22.65
N ALA A 72 -5.51 -3.08 21.97
CA ALA A 72 -5.37 -3.19 20.52
C ALA A 72 -5.19 -4.66 20.07
N ARG A 73 -4.34 -5.43 20.77
CA ARG A 73 -4.13 -6.85 20.50
C ARG A 73 -5.40 -7.67 20.76
N SER A 74 -6.05 -7.47 21.89
CA SER A 74 -7.29 -8.17 22.25
C SER A 74 -8.42 -7.87 21.24
N ALA A 75 -8.52 -6.61 20.80
CA ALA A 75 -9.46 -6.21 19.76
C ALA A 75 -9.13 -6.84 18.40
N ALA A 76 -7.85 -6.91 18.04
CA ALA A 76 -7.39 -7.57 16.82
C ALA A 76 -7.70 -9.07 16.82
N GLU A 77 -7.47 -9.78 17.93
CA GLU A 77 -7.81 -11.19 18.08
C GLU A 77 -9.32 -11.43 17.98
N ARG A 78 -10.13 -10.56 18.57
CA ARG A 78 -11.60 -10.62 18.42
C ARG A 78 -12.04 -10.40 16.98
N LYS A 79 -11.46 -9.42 16.29
CA LYS A 79 -11.72 -9.19 14.86
C LYS A 79 -11.24 -10.32 13.97
N ALA A 80 -10.15 -10.99 14.32
CA ALA A 80 -9.68 -12.17 13.59
C ALA A 80 -10.70 -13.32 13.63
N ARG A 81 -11.48 -13.45 14.71
CA ARG A 81 -12.56 -14.46 14.82
C ARG A 81 -13.80 -14.15 13.98
N GLU A 82 -13.95 -12.92 13.48
CA GLU A 82 -15.05 -12.54 12.58
C GLU A 82 -14.75 -12.91 11.11
N ARG A 83 -13.52 -13.34 10.80
CA ARG A 83 -13.09 -13.71 9.44
C ARG A 83 -13.88 -14.89 8.89
N GLY A 84 -14.14 -14.86 7.59
CA GLY A 84 -14.91 -15.87 6.89
C GLY A 84 -15.09 -15.57 5.40
N VAL A 85 -15.58 -16.57 4.68
CA VAL A 85 -16.01 -16.44 3.28
C VAL A 85 -17.53 -16.55 3.27
N TYR A 86 -18.19 -15.54 2.72
CA TYR A 86 -19.64 -15.41 2.72
C TYR A 86 -20.13 -15.35 1.28
N VAL A 87 -21.09 -16.21 0.93
CA VAL A 87 -21.66 -16.26 -0.43
C VAL A 87 -23.08 -15.72 -0.40
N GLY A 88 -23.33 -14.70 -1.20
CA GLY A 88 -24.64 -14.06 -1.35
C GLY A 88 -25.67 -14.95 -2.06
N ARG A 89 -26.93 -14.49 -2.00
CA ARG A 89 -28.00 -15.07 -2.81
C ARG A 89 -27.73 -14.83 -4.30
N ALA A 90 -28.23 -15.72 -5.14
CA ALA A 90 -28.21 -15.47 -6.58
C ALA A 90 -29.19 -14.35 -6.91
N ASP A 91 -28.84 -13.49 -7.86
CA ASP A 91 -29.79 -12.61 -8.50
C ASP A 91 -30.56 -13.33 -9.62
N ASP A 92 -31.53 -12.63 -10.23
CA ASP A 92 -32.37 -13.16 -11.31
C ASP A 92 -31.59 -13.45 -12.61
N HIS A 93 -30.30 -13.10 -12.65
CA HIS A 93 -29.41 -13.29 -13.79
C HIS A 93 -28.33 -14.35 -13.53
N GLY A 94 -28.44 -15.11 -12.43
CA GLY A 94 -27.51 -16.19 -12.09
C GLY A 94 -26.18 -15.72 -11.51
N THR A 95 -26.07 -14.46 -11.10
CA THR A 95 -24.86 -13.90 -10.47
C THR A 95 -24.95 -14.00 -8.96
N LYS A 96 -23.85 -14.37 -8.31
CA LYS A 96 -23.69 -14.35 -6.85
C LYS A 96 -22.53 -13.45 -6.46
N SER A 97 -22.68 -12.73 -5.34
CA SER A 97 -21.57 -12.04 -4.70
C SER A 97 -20.84 -12.98 -3.73
N VAL A 98 -19.52 -12.83 -3.62
CA VAL A 98 -18.71 -13.47 -2.59
C VAL A 98 -17.99 -12.38 -1.82
N TRP A 99 -18.12 -12.40 -0.51
CA TRP A 99 -17.46 -11.49 0.41
C TRP A 99 -16.44 -12.26 1.23
N ILE A 100 -15.18 -11.81 1.18
CA ILE A 100 -14.07 -12.46 1.86
C ILE A 100 -13.54 -11.51 2.93
N LEU A 101 -13.64 -11.92 4.19
CA LEU A 101 -12.95 -11.27 5.29
C LEU A 101 -11.83 -12.22 5.75
N ALA A 102 -10.60 -11.93 5.35
CA ALA A 102 -9.43 -12.75 5.65
C ALA A 102 -8.28 -11.87 6.18
N ALA A 103 -7.16 -12.51 6.53
CA ALA A 103 -5.94 -11.80 6.86
C ALA A 103 -5.48 -10.95 5.66
N THR A 104 -4.97 -9.74 5.92
CA THR A 104 -4.54 -8.81 4.86
C THR A 104 -3.55 -9.44 3.89
N GLY A 105 -2.58 -10.21 4.41
CA GLY A 105 -1.60 -10.91 3.59
C GLY A 105 -2.23 -11.89 2.60
N ASP A 106 -3.25 -12.64 3.05
CA ASP A 106 -3.95 -13.61 2.22
C ASP A 106 -4.75 -12.91 1.11
N VAL A 107 -5.45 -11.83 1.44
CA VAL A 107 -6.19 -11.04 0.46
C VAL A 107 -5.27 -10.43 -0.59
N LEU A 108 -4.12 -9.87 -0.18
CA LEU A 108 -3.14 -9.30 -1.11
C LEU A 108 -2.56 -10.35 -2.07
N ARG A 109 -2.25 -11.55 -1.56
CA ARG A 109 -1.77 -12.67 -2.39
C ARG A 109 -2.85 -13.19 -3.33
N PHE A 110 -4.09 -13.28 -2.84
CA PHE A 110 -5.23 -13.72 -3.61
C PHE A 110 -5.51 -12.75 -4.76
N ASP A 111 -5.58 -11.45 -4.47
CA ASP A 111 -5.76 -10.38 -5.47
C ASP A 111 -4.64 -10.38 -6.52
N ALA A 112 -3.37 -10.47 -6.09
CA ALA A 112 -2.24 -10.58 -7.00
C ALA A 112 -2.28 -11.84 -7.89
N THR A 113 -2.88 -12.92 -7.40
CA THR A 113 -3.06 -14.15 -8.21
C THR A 113 -4.17 -13.97 -9.23
N ILE A 114 -5.27 -13.31 -8.85
CA ILE A 114 -6.35 -12.91 -9.77
C ILE A 114 -5.79 -12.01 -10.89
N ASP A 115 -4.97 -11.02 -10.56
CA ASP A 115 -4.32 -10.15 -11.54
C ASP A 115 -3.38 -10.91 -12.48
N ALA A 116 -2.55 -11.80 -11.94
CA ALA A 116 -1.64 -12.60 -12.76
C ALA A 116 -2.39 -13.49 -13.75
N LEU A 117 -3.52 -14.08 -13.34
CA LEU A 117 -4.39 -14.84 -14.22
C LEU A 117 -5.07 -13.95 -15.26
N ALA A 118 -5.59 -12.79 -14.85
CA ALA A 118 -6.24 -11.86 -15.76
C ALA A 118 -5.26 -11.37 -16.84
N GLU A 119 -4.01 -11.07 -16.48
CA GLU A 119 -2.99 -10.67 -17.44
C GLU A 119 -2.57 -11.84 -18.35
N ALA A 120 -2.40 -13.05 -17.78
CA ALA A 120 -2.14 -14.24 -18.58
C ALA A 120 -3.23 -14.50 -19.63
N LEU A 121 -4.51 -14.35 -19.27
CA LEU A 121 -5.63 -14.45 -20.22
C LEU A 121 -5.51 -13.44 -21.36
N LYS A 122 -5.15 -12.18 -21.07
CA LYS A 122 -4.91 -11.18 -22.12
C LYS A 122 -3.73 -11.52 -23.00
N THR A 123 -2.62 -11.99 -22.43
CA THR A 123 -1.47 -12.46 -23.22
C THR A 123 -1.86 -13.62 -24.15
N LEU A 124 -2.78 -14.48 -23.71
CA LEU A 124 -3.33 -15.58 -24.50
C LEU A 124 -4.45 -15.16 -25.47
N GLY A 125 -4.74 -13.85 -25.58
CA GLY A 125 -5.65 -13.30 -26.59
C GLY A 125 -7.09 -13.11 -26.14
N ASP A 126 -7.40 -13.20 -24.84
CA ASP A 126 -8.72 -12.87 -24.31
C ASP A 126 -9.01 -11.36 -24.50
N PRO A 127 -10.02 -10.99 -25.32
CA PRO A 127 -10.27 -9.59 -25.69
C PRO A 127 -11.05 -8.82 -24.61
N ASP A 128 -11.52 -9.49 -23.57
CA ASP A 128 -12.43 -8.86 -22.62
C ASP A 128 -11.74 -7.83 -21.73
N PRO A 129 -12.51 -6.83 -21.26
CA PRO A 129 -12.01 -5.83 -20.32
C PRO A 129 -11.50 -6.50 -19.03
N VAL A 130 -10.51 -5.88 -18.39
CA VAL A 130 -9.81 -6.42 -17.21
C VAL A 130 -10.75 -6.89 -16.10
N ARG A 131 -11.87 -6.19 -15.87
CA ARG A 131 -12.88 -6.57 -14.87
C ARG A 131 -13.46 -7.97 -15.11
N LEU A 132 -13.70 -8.34 -16.38
CA LEU A 132 -14.28 -9.64 -16.74
C LEU A 132 -13.22 -10.74 -16.72
N ARG A 133 -11.98 -10.43 -17.15
CA ARG A 133 -10.84 -11.34 -16.98
C ARG A 133 -10.57 -11.66 -15.51
N ARG A 134 -10.59 -10.66 -14.62
CA ARG A 134 -10.49 -10.84 -13.16
C ARG A 134 -11.64 -11.67 -12.60
N ALA A 135 -12.87 -11.44 -13.05
CA ALA A 135 -14.02 -12.25 -12.62
C ALA A 135 -13.88 -13.73 -13.04
N ARG A 136 -13.41 -14.01 -14.27
CA ARG A 136 -13.14 -15.38 -14.73
C ARG A 136 -11.98 -16.04 -14.00
N ALA A 137 -10.95 -15.28 -13.64
CA ALA A 137 -9.84 -15.78 -12.85
C ALA A 137 -10.29 -16.41 -11.52
N LEU A 138 -11.39 -15.92 -10.92
CA LEU A 138 -11.99 -16.52 -9.73
C LEU A 138 -12.41 -17.98 -9.96
N GLY A 139 -13.05 -18.27 -11.10
CA GLY A 139 -13.46 -19.63 -11.46
C GLY A 139 -12.27 -20.54 -11.77
N ILE A 140 -11.24 -19.99 -12.44
CA ILE A 140 -9.98 -20.71 -12.72
C ILE A 140 -9.28 -21.11 -11.41
N LEU A 141 -9.32 -20.26 -10.38
CA LEU A 141 -8.70 -20.54 -9.08
C LEU A 141 -9.32 -21.73 -8.34
N ALA A 142 -10.53 -22.15 -8.70
CA ALA A 142 -11.15 -23.34 -8.12
C ALA A 142 -10.43 -24.65 -8.55
N ASP A 143 -9.66 -24.61 -9.64
CA ASP A 143 -8.79 -25.71 -10.08
C ASP A 143 -7.33 -25.25 -10.09
N PRO A 144 -6.55 -25.60 -9.03
CA PRO A 144 -5.15 -25.19 -8.91
C PRO A 144 -4.25 -25.64 -10.06
N ALA A 145 -4.50 -26.82 -10.64
CA ALA A 145 -3.71 -27.35 -11.75
C ALA A 145 -3.98 -26.57 -13.03
N HIS A 146 -5.25 -26.26 -13.30
CA HIS A 146 -5.65 -25.42 -14.42
C HIS A 146 -5.13 -23.98 -14.28
N ALA A 147 -5.24 -23.38 -13.09
CA ALA A 147 -4.68 -22.06 -12.81
C ALA A 147 -3.18 -22.00 -13.07
N GLN A 148 -2.42 -23.01 -12.62
CA GLN A 148 -0.99 -23.10 -12.87
C GLN A 148 -0.64 -23.25 -14.35
N ALA A 149 -1.43 -24.02 -15.10
CA ALA A 149 -1.27 -24.19 -16.54
C ALA A 149 -1.44 -22.85 -17.28
N ILE A 150 -2.49 -22.08 -16.95
CA ILE A 150 -2.73 -20.75 -17.54
C ILE A 150 -1.61 -19.77 -17.20
N LEU A 151 -1.17 -19.71 -15.95
CA LEU A 151 -0.06 -18.83 -15.54
C LEU A 151 1.25 -19.18 -16.25
N THR A 152 1.47 -20.46 -16.53
CA THR A 152 2.65 -20.91 -17.27
C THR A 152 2.52 -20.54 -18.75
N ALA A 153 1.36 -20.78 -19.34
CA ALA A 153 1.06 -20.42 -20.72
C ALA A 153 1.19 -18.92 -21.00
N GLY A 154 0.69 -18.08 -20.09
CA GLY A 154 0.81 -16.62 -20.19
C GLY A 154 2.25 -16.14 -20.12
N ARG A 155 3.12 -16.81 -19.36
CA ARG A 155 4.56 -16.49 -19.30
C ARG A 155 5.31 -16.87 -20.57
N THR A 156 4.94 -17.98 -21.20
CA THR A 156 5.58 -18.48 -22.43
C THR A 156 4.94 -17.96 -23.70
N GLY A 157 3.75 -17.35 -23.62
CA GLY A 157 2.96 -16.94 -24.78
C GLY A 157 2.41 -18.13 -25.57
N THR A 158 2.35 -19.33 -25.00
CA THR A 158 1.93 -20.55 -25.70
C THR A 158 1.05 -21.40 -24.79
N LEU A 159 -0.12 -21.81 -25.26
CA LEU A 159 -0.95 -22.77 -24.54
C LEU A 159 -0.21 -24.12 -24.45
N PRO A 160 -0.15 -24.77 -23.28
CA PRO A 160 0.40 -26.11 -23.19
C PRO A 160 -0.41 -27.02 -24.12
N THR A 161 0.27 -27.61 -25.11
CA THR A 161 -0.32 -28.67 -25.92
C THR A 161 -0.64 -29.81 -24.96
N PRO A 162 -1.90 -30.25 -24.82
CA PRO A 162 -2.17 -31.45 -24.06
C PRO A 162 -1.36 -32.58 -24.70
N THR A 163 -0.41 -33.14 -23.96
CA THR A 163 0.19 -34.41 -24.34
C THR A 163 -0.97 -35.40 -24.48
N PRO A 164 -1.10 -36.16 -25.57
CA PRO A 164 -2.18 -37.12 -25.70
C PRO A 164 -2.03 -38.13 -24.56
N THR A 165 -2.83 -37.95 -23.52
CA THR A 165 -3.05 -39.00 -22.54
C THR A 165 -3.89 -40.03 -23.28
N GLU A 166 -3.30 -41.20 -23.47
CA GLU A 166 -3.92 -42.39 -24.04
C GLU A 166 -5.33 -42.55 -23.48
N ALA A 167 -6.31 -42.51 -24.39
CA ALA A 167 -7.72 -42.49 -24.05
C ALA A 167 -8.11 -43.80 -23.36
N ALA A 168 -8.26 -43.75 -22.04
CA ALA A 168 -9.04 -44.74 -21.32
C ALA A 168 -10.52 -44.57 -21.73
N GLN A 169 -11.04 -45.54 -22.47
CA GLN A 169 -12.42 -45.56 -22.93
C GLN A 169 -13.41 -45.53 -21.73
N PRO A 170 -14.54 -44.83 -21.84
CA PRO A 170 -15.53 -44.77 -20.77
C PRO A 170 -16.34 -46.08 -20.72
N SER A 171 -16.25 -46.80 -19.59
CA SER A 171 -17.27 -47.79 -19.23
C SER A 171 -18.49 -47.07 -18.67
N ALA A 172 -19.57 -47.10 -19.43
CA ALA A 172 -20.87 -46.64 -18.98
C ALA A 172 -21.41 -47.58 -17.90
N THR A 173 -21.73 -47.06 -16.72
CA THR A 173 -22.67 -47.71 -15.80
C THR A 173 -23.61 -46.64 -15.29
N ALA A 174 -24.84 -46.70 -15.77
CA ALA A 174 -25.94 -45.85 -15.32
C ALA A 174 -26.33 -46.24 -13.89
N VAL A 175 -26.31 -45.27 -12.97
CA VAL A 175 -26.93 -45.38 -11.65
C VAL A 175 -27.99 -44.29 -11.52
N ALA A 176 -29.21 -44.72 -11.22
CA ALA A 176 -30.40 -43.90 -11.03
C ALA A 176 -30.30 -43.03 -9.76
N PRO A 177 -31.03 -41.90 -9.67
CA PRO A 177 -30.91 -40.97 -8.56
C PRO A 177 -31.72 -41.43 -7.34
N PRO A 178 -31.25 -41.19 -6.10
CA PRO A 178 -32.14 -41.19 -4.95
C PRO A 178 -32.79 -39.81 -4.75
N ALA A 179 -34.02 -39.85 -4.28
CA ALA A 179 -34.85 -38.70 -3.95
C ALA A 179 -34.57 -38.16 -2.53
N ASP A 180 -34.90 -36.87 -2.38
CA ASP A 180 -35.12 -36.09 -1.16
C ASP A 180 -34.02 -36.02 -0.07
N ALA A 181 -33.46 -34.82 0.07
CA ALA A 181 -32.94 -34.33 1.34
C ALA A 181 -33.33 -32.86 1.54
N THR A 182 -34.06 -32.63 2.62
CA THR A 182 -34.68 -31.39 3.07
C THR A 182 -33.65 -30.32 3.41
N THR A 183 -33.78 -29.14 2.81
CA THR A 183 -32.96 -27.95 3.11
C THR A 183 -33.29 -27.43 4.51
N SER A 184 -32.32 -27.49 5.43
CA SER A 184 -32.41 -26.77 6.71
C SER A 184 -31.98 -25.31 6.51
N GLU A 185 -32.88 -24.38 6.83
CA GLU A 185 -32.61 -22.95 6.85
C GLU A 185 -31.65 -22.59 8.00
N VAL A 186 -30.47 -22.07 7.67
CA VAL A 186 -29.60 -21.38 8.63
C VAL A 186 -29.73 -19.89 8.39
N ALA A 187 -30.44 -19.20 9.29
CA ALA A 187 -30.52 -17.75 9.32
C ALA A 187 -29.18 -17.17 9.84
N CYS A 188 -28.39 -16.58 8.95
CA CYS A 188 -27.26 -15.73 9.33
C CYS A 188 -27.66 -14.25 9.28
N SER A 189 -27.39 -13.57 10.39
CA SER A 189 -27.67 -12.15 10.66
C SER A 189 -27.07 -11.21 9.61
N GLN A 190 -27.81 -10.16 9.29
CA GLN A 190 -27.44 -9.09 8.37
C GLN A 190 -26.18 -8.36 8.86
N GLY A 191 -25.03 -8.71 8.30
CA GLY A 191 -23.85 -7.85 8.32
C GLY A 191 -24.08 -6.65 7.41
N GLU A 192 -23.71 -5.45 7.88
CA GLU A 192 -23.86 -4.18 7.16
C GLU A 192 -23.37 -4.27 5.71
N ARG A 193 -24.25 -3.87 4.79
CA ARG A 193 -24.00 -3.82 3.35
C ARG A 193 -23.01 -2.70 3.06
N VAL A 194 -21.79 -3.04 2.66
CA VAL A 194 -20.87 -2.08 2.02
C VAL A 194 -21.16 -2.11 0.52
N GLU A 195 -21.46 -0.96 -0.07
CA GLU A 195 -21.83 -0.86 -1.49
C GLU A 195 -20.59 -0.93 -2.41
N PRO A 196 -20.71 -1.45 -3.65
CA PRO A 196 -19.58 -1.80 -4.52
C PRO A 196 -18.66 -0.65 -4.95
N TRP A 197 -19.02 0.61 -4.69
CA TRP A 197 -18.27 1.79 -5.11
C TRP A 197 -17.33 2.36 -4.05
N ASP A 198 -17.25 1.74 -2.86
CA ASP A 198 -16.24 2.09 -1.84
C ASP A 198 -14.84 1.50 -2.13
N VAL A 199 -14.68 0.74 -3.22
CA VAL A 199 -13.39 0.22 -3.67
C VAL A 199 -12.88 1.09 -4.84
N THR A 200 -11.84 1.87 -4.59
CA THR A 200 -11.15 2.57 -5.70
C THR A 200 -10.50 1.54 -6.61
N PRO A 201 -10.85 1.46 -7.90
CA PRO A 201 -10.18 0.58 -8.84
C PRO A 201 -8.73 1.04 -8.99
N SER A 202 -7.79 0.09 -9.00
CA SER A 202 -6.43 0.33 -9.45
C SER A 202 -6.49 0.79 -10.91
N THR A 203 -6.32 2.09 -11.16
CA THR A 203 -6.07 2.57 -12.51
C THR A 203 -4.64 2.18 -12.87
N ASP A 204 -4.53 1.24 -13.80
CA ASP A 204 -3.29 0.76 -14.37
C ASP A 204 -2.42 1.92 -14.85
N ALA A 205 -1.16 1.91 -14.41
CA ALA A 205 -0.08 2.65 -15.05
C ALA A 205 0.65 1.68 -15.98
N ASP A 206 0.73 2.05 -17.26
CA ASP A 206 1.35 1.28 -18.31
C ASP A 206 2.77 0.81 -17.96
N HIS A 207 3.06 -0.43 -18.35
CA HIS A 207 4.37 -1.07 -18.28
C HIS A 207 5.42 -0.29 -19.09
N ALA A 208 6.53 0.09 -18.45
CA ALA A 208 7.78 0.40 -19.15
C ALA A 208 8.60 -0.90 -19.30
N PRO A 209 9.28 -1.14 -20.44
CA PRO A 209 10.04 -2.36 -20.67
C PRO A 209 11.33 -2.40 -19.84
N ASP A 210 11.72 -3.61 -19.47
CA ASP A 210 12.91 -3.98 -18.70
C ASP A 210 14.18 -3.65 -19.50
N ALA A 211 15.07 -2.82 -18.95
CA ALA A 211 16.37 -2.51 -19.55
C ALA A 211 17.50 -3.12 -18.70
N THR A 212 18.27 -3.97 -19.40
CA THR A 212 19.35 -4.84 -18.96
C THR A 212 20.41 -4.19 -18.06
N SER A 213 20.81 -4.98 -17.05
CA SER A 213 21.91 -4.74 -16.11
C SER A 213 23.22 -4.33 -16.80
N GLY A 214 23.74 -3.15 -16.42
CA GLY A 214 25.13 -2.76 -16.65
C GLY A 214 25.84 -2.66 -15.30
N ALA A 215 26.75 -3.59 -15.04
CA ALA A 215 27.60 -3.60 -13.86
C ALA A 215 28.64 -2.47 -13.93
N GLY A 216 28.63 -1.57 -12.94
CA GLY A 216 29.68 -0.58 -12.70
C GLY A 216 30.10 -0.62 -11.23
N GLN A 217 31.30 -1.14 -10.95
CA GLN A 217 32.00 -1.00 -9.67
C GLN A 217 32.30 0.49 -9.40
N ILE A 218 32.33 0.94 -8.13
CA ILE A 218 33.54 1.40 -7.38
C ILE A 218 33.21 1.54 -5.85
N VAL A 219 34.26 1.28 -5.07
CA VAL A 219 34.59 1.22 -3.64
C VAL A 219 34.20 2.39 -2.72
N THR A 220 33.86 2.08 -1.45
CA THR A 220 34.35 2.58 -0.13
C THR A 220 33.25 2.24 0.92
N GLY A 221 33.45 1.81 2.17
CA GLY A 221 34.55 1.51 3.08
C GLY A 221 33.90 1.41 4.49
N VAL A 222 34.23 0.37 5.28
CA VAL A 222 33.70 -0.02 6.62
C VAL A 222 32.35 -0.79 6.58
N GLU A 223 32.13 -2.06 6.95
CA GLU A 223 32.91 -3.23 7.41
C GLU A 223 32.37 -4.47 6.63
N ALA A 224 33.26 -5.24 5.99
CA ALA A 224 32.93 -6.20 4.94
C ALA A 224 32.52 -7.65 5.34
N PRO A 225 32.83 -8.22 6.53
CA PRO A 225 32.66 -9.66 6.71
C PRO A 225 31.19 -10.09 6.86
N THR A 226 30.34 -9.28 7.49
CA THR A 226 28.93 -9.61 7.75
C THR A 226 28.04 -9.50 6.51
N ARG A 227 28.34 -8.54 5.62
CA ARG A 227 27.61 -8.32 4.35
C ARG A 227 27.90 -9.43 3.33
N GLN A 228 29.10 -9.99 3.34
CA GLN A 228 29.54 -10.99 2.35
C GLN A 228 29.03 -12.39 2.70
N MET A 229 28.92 -12.73 3.99
CA MET A 229 28.31 -13.99 4.44
C MET A 229 26.81 -14.06 4.12
N VAL A 230 26.06 -12.98 4.39
CA VAL A 230 24.62 -12.94 4.09
C VAL A 230 24.34 -13.01 2.59
N ASN A 231 25.18 -12.37 1.75
CA ASN A 231 25.04 -12.44 0.30
C ASN A 231 25.44 -13.81 -0.29
N ALA A 232 26.37 -14.54 0.34
CA ALA A 232 26.74 -15.89 -0.07
C ALA A 232 25.64 -16.92 0.27
N ASP A 233 25.00 -16.79 1.43
CA ASP A 233 23.85 -17.62 1.82
C ASP A 233 22.61 -17.33 0.96
N LEU A 234 22.41 -16.08 0.54
CA LEU A 234 21.34 -15.68 -0.40
C LEU A 234 21.54 -16.26 -1.81
N ALA A 235 22.78 -16.36 -2.30
CA ALA A 235 23.09 -16.91 -3.62
C ALA A 235 22.89 -18.44 -3.69
N GLN A 236 23.01 -19.15 -2.56
CA GLN A 236 22.73 -20.60 -2.50
C GLN A 236 21.23 -20.94 -2.45
N LEU A 237 20.37 -20.00 -2.04
CA LEU A 237 18.91 -20.19 -1.96
C LEU A 237 18.16 -19.96 -3.28
N ASP A 238 18.76 -19.21 -4.23
CA ASP A 238 18.17 -18.98 -5.56
C ASP A 238 18.20 -20.24 -6.46
N GLY A 239 18.90 -21.30 -6.06
CA GLY A 239 19.09 -22.54 -6.83
C GLY A 239 17.96 -23.57 -6.76
N ILE A 240 16.92 -23.38 -5.93
CA ILE A 240 15.91 -24.43 -5.67
C ILE A 240 14.48 -24.07 -6.14
N THR A 241 14.18 -22.82 -6.52
CA THR A 241 12.79 -22.44 -6.85
C THR A 241 12.54 -22.27 -8.35
N GLY A 242 12.23 -23.37 -9.03
CA GLY A 242 11.79 -23.43 -10.43
C GLY A 242 10.37 -22.87 -10.72
N SER A 243 9.88 -21.89 -9.95
CA SER A 243 8.64 -21.19 -10.29
C SER A 243 8.72 -19.75 -9.82
N ARG A 244 8.99 -18.83 -10.74
CA ARG A 244 8.77 -17.39 -10.50
C ARG A 244 7.27 -17.13 -10.45
N THR A 245 6.65 -17.46 -9.32
CA THR A 245 5.31 -16.99 -8.96
C THR A 245 5.32 -15.46 -8.91
N SER A 246 4.17 -14.82 -9.14
CA SER A 246 4.02 -13.36 -9.01
C SER A 246 4.63 -12.89 -7.70
N ARG A 247 5.64 -12.01 -7.80
CA ARG A 247 6.42 -11.55 -6.64
C ARG A 247 5.68 -10.38 -6.00
N THR A 248 4.85 -10.64 -4.99
CA THR A 248 4.22 -9.58 -4.20
C THR A 248 5.29 -8.92 -3.32
N THR A 249 5.54 -7.62 -3.53
CA THR A 249 6.41 -6.83 -2.64
C THR A 249 5.55 -6.11 -1.62
N ILE A 250 5.86 -6.30 -0.34
CA ILE A 250 5.22 -5.60 0.77
C ILE A 250 6.27 -4.68 1.40
N TYR A 251 5.98 -3.39 1.50
CA TYR A 251 6.82 -2.45 2.24
C TYR A 251 6.28 -2.33 3.67
N VAL A 252 7.15 -2.62 4.62
CA VAL A 252 6.89 -2.50 6.05
C VAL A 252 7.80 -1.43 6.61
N HIS A 253 7.21 -0.35 7.11
CA HIS A 253 7.92 0.71 7.80
C HIS A 253 7.89 0.43 9.30
N LEU A 254 9.09 0.30 9.87
CA LEU A 254 9.32 0.04 11.28
C LEU A 254 10.07 1.22 11.89
N THR A 255 9.87 1.43 13.19
CA THR A 255 10.74 2.30 13.98
C THR A 255 11.86 1.46 14.58
N ASP A 256 12.97 2.10 14.94
CA ASP A 256 14.11 1.44 15.61
C ASP A 256 13.66 0.69 16.87
N HIS A 257 12.74 1.29 17.63
CA HIS A 257 12.13 0.65 18.80
C HIS A 257 11.39 -0.64 18.43
N THR A 258 10.53 -0.62 17.40
CA THR A 258 9.76 -1.81 16.98
C THR A 258 10.70 -2.89 16.44
N LEU A 259 11.75 -2.50 15.73
CA LEU A 259 12.76 -3.42 15.23
C LEU A 259 13.57 -4.07 16.37
N ALA A 260 13.96 -3.29 17.38
CA ALA A 260 14.76 -3.76 18.51
C ALA A 260 13.98 -4.63 19.50
N THR A 261 12.72 -4.29 19.76
CA THR A 261 11.89 -4.97 20.78
C THR A 261 11.00 -6.06 20.20
N GLY A 262 10.75 -6.06 18.89
CA GLY A 262 9.72 -6.89 18.27
C GLY A 262 8.28 -6.48 18.64
N HIS A 263 8.11 -5.38 19.39
CA HIS A 263 6.84 -4.88 19.89
C HIS A 263 6.58 -3.44 19.42
N GLY A 264 5.31 -3.13 19.14
CA GLY A 264 4.89 -1.80 18.71
C GLY A 264 4.04 -1.81 17.45
N VAL A 265 4.05 -0.68 16.74
CA VAL A 265 3.22 -0.44 15.55
C VAL A 265 4.10 -0.38 14.32
N ALA A 266 3.80 -1.22 13.35
CA ALA A 266 4.34 -1.18 12.00
C ALA A 266 3.35 -0.45 11.08
N ARG A 267 3.87 0.25 10.07
CA ARG A 267 3.03 0.75 8.98
C ARG A 267 3.28 -0.09 7.75
N VAL A 268 2.22 -0.65 7.19
CA VAL A 268 2.28 -1.50 5.99
C VAL A 268 1.56 -0.78 4.86
N GLU A 269 2.22 -0.67 3.71
CA GLU A 269 1.59 -0.08 2.52
C GLU A 269 0.31 -0.86 2.14
N GLY A 270 -0.76 -0.14 1.76
CA GLY A 270 -2.07 -0.72 1.46
C GLY A 270 -2.89 -1.21 2.67
N ALA A 271 -2.25 -1.55 3.79
CA ALA A 271 -2.92 -2.06 4.99
C ALA A 271 -3.08 -1.03 6.12
N GLY A 272 -2.21 -0.01 6.15
CA GLY A 272 -2.19 0.98 7.23
C GLY A 272 -1.40 0.52 8.47
N PRO A 273 -1.71 1.05 9.66
CA PRO A 273 -1.03 0.67 10.89
C PRO A 273 -1.44 -0.75 11.34
N LEU A 274 -0.47 -1.59 11.62
CA LEU A 274 -0.62 -2.94 12.18
C LEU A 274 0.25 -3.09 13.43
N LEU A 275 -0.16 -3.94 14.37
CA LEU A 275 0.72 -4.35 15.46
C LEU A 275 1.86 -5.20 14.89
N ALA A 276 3.06 -5.11 15.49
CA ALA A 276 4.21 -5.90 15.08
C ALA A 276 3.92 -7.41 15.06
N ALA A 277 3.14 -7.89 16.03
CA ALA A 277 2.70 -9.29 16.11
C ALA A 277 1.84 -9.75 14.92
N GLN A 278 1.20 -8.82 14.18
CA GLN A 278 0.39 -9.14 12.99
C GLN A 278 1.22 -9.26 11.71
N LEU A 279 2.51 -8.90 11.75
CA LEU A 279 3.38 -8.98 10.56
C LEU A 279 3.65 -10.42 10.11
N THR A 280 3.69 -11.38 11.04
CA THR A 280 3.86 -12.80 10.71
C THR A 280 2.70 -13.31 9.85
N GLU A 281 1.47 -12.94 10.23
CA GLU A 281 0.26 -13.25 9.47
C GLU A 281 0.23 -12.56 8.09
N LEU A 282 0.70 -11.30 8.04
CA LEU A 282 0.84 -10.56 6.78
C LEU A 282 1.78 -11.27 5.79
N ILE A 283 2.95 -11.70 6.26
CA ILE A 283 3.97 -12.35 5.40
C ILE A 283 3.52 -13.77 5.02
N GLY A 284 2.88 -14.50 5.93
CA GLY A 284 2.42 -15.88 5.71
C GLY A 284 3.56 -16.91 5.63
N HIS A 285 3.29 -18.06 5.02
CA HIS A 285 4.16 -19.26 5.08
C HIS A 285 4.94 -19.58 3.79
N ARG A 286 5.03 -18.64 2.83
CA ARG A 286 5.72 -18.88 1.55
C ARG A 286 7.20 -18.49 1.62
N PRO A 287 8.09 -19.05 0.77
CA PRO A 287 9.46 -18.56 0.65
C PRO A 287 9.43 -17.07 0.29
N TYR A 288 10.08 -16.25 1.10
CA TYR A 288 10.17 -14.81 0.90
C TYR A 288 11.63 -14.39 0.84
N SER A 289 11.92 -13.41 -0.02
CA SER A 289 13.20 -12.72 -0.01
C SER A 289 13.08 -11.47 0.85
N ILE A 290 13.87 -11.36 1.91
CA ILE A 290 14.00 -10.09 2.63
C ILE A 290 15.00 -9.24 1.84
N ARG A 291 14.56 -8.04 1.41
CA ARG A 291 15.49 -7.05 0.86
C ARG A 291 16.09 -6.22 1.99
N PRO A 292 17.35 -5.76 1.87
CA PRO A 292 17.97 -4.89 2.86
C PRO A 292 17.09 -3.66 3.14
N VAL A 293 17.12 -3.18 4.38
CA VAL A 293 16.45 -1.95 4.78
C VAL A 293 16.98 -0.82 3.89
N ILE A 294 16.07 -0.13 3.20
CA ILE A 294 16.40 1.08 2.47
C ILE A 294 16.51 2.18 3.53
N ASP A 295 17.74 2.66 3.77
CA ASP A 295 17.91 3.84 4.61
C ASP A 295 17.31 5.04 3.89
N LEU A 296 16.25 5.57 4.48
CA LEU A 296 15.53 6.72 3.93
C LEU A 296 16.31 8.02 4.12
N ASN A 297 17.37 8.01 4.94
CA ASN A 297 18.25 9.15 5.17
C ASN A 297 19.36 9.27 4.11
N ASP A 298 19.61 8.21 3.32
CA ASP A 298 20.63 8.23 2.28
C ASP A 298 20.28 9.25 1.19
N THR A 299 21.21 10.17 0.92
CA THR A 299 21.07 11.12 -0.18
C THR A 299 21.62 10.49 -1.46
N ILE A 300 20.72 10.15 -2.38
CA ILE A 300 21.06 9.56 -3.67
C ILE A 300 20.76 10.56 -4.79
N SER A 301 21.68 10.66 -5.75
CA SER A 301 21.51 11.43 -6.98
C SER A 301 22.05 10.70 -8.22
N VAL A 302 21.68 11.22 -9.39
CA VAL A 302 22.24 10.87 -10.70
C VAL A 302 22.43 12.12 -11.56
N ASP A 303 23.38 12.04 -12.49
CA ASP A 303 23.74 13.10 -13.42
C ASP A 303 23.00 12.95 -14.75
N ALA A 304 21.68 12.75 -14.68
CA ALA A 304 20.81 12.60 -15.85
C ALA A 304 19.41 13.15 -15.54
N TYR A 305 18.68 13.59 -16.57
CA TYR A 305 17.28 14.01 -16.44
C TYR A 305 16.37 12.85 -16.04
N GLU A 306 16.61 11.67 -16.62
CA GLU A 306 15.83 10.47 -16.35
C GLU A 306 16.01 9.99 -14.91
N ILE A 307 14.91 9.61 -14.26
CA ILE A 307 14.86 9.24 -12.85
C ILE A 307 14.88 7.71 -12.73
N PRO A 308 16.00 7.09 -12.29
CA PRO A 308 16.10 5.64 -12.25
C PRO A 308 15.15 5.03 -11.21
N ARG A 309 14.78 3.76 -11.44
CA ARG A 309 13.86 3.01 -10.58
C ARG A 309 14.24 3.05 -9.10
N ARG A 310 15.53 2.92 -8.76
CA ARG A 310 16.03 2.96 -7.36
C ARG A 310 15.72 4.29 -6.66
N LEU A 311 15.86 5.41 -7.37
CA LEU A 311 15.61 6.75 -6.83
C LEU A 311 14.11 6.99 -6.66
N ARG A 312 13.32 6.48 -7.61
CA ARG A 312 11.85 6.50 -7.55
C ARG A 312 11.28 5.66 -6.41
N GLU A 313 11.82 4.47 -6.19
CA GLU A 313 11.47 3.62 -5.04
C GLU A 313 11.81 4.32 -3.72
N GLN A 314 13.00 4.90 -3.60
CA GLN A 314 13.39 5.62 -2.38
C GLN A 314 12.52 6.87 -2.13
N LEU A 315 12.28 7.71 -3.14
CA LEU A 315 11.43 8.91 -3.02
C LEU A 315 9.99 8.57 -2.62
N LYS A 316 9.44 7.47 -3.16
CA LYS A 316 8.14 6.95 -2.75
C LYS A 316 8.13 6.60 -1.25
N LEU A 317 9.18 5.94 -0.76
CA LEU A 317 9.26 5.51 0.63
C LEU A 317 9.50 6.66 1.60
N ILE A 318 10.32 7.65 1.22
CA ILE A 318 10.52 8.89 1.97
C ILE A 318 9.20 9.69 2.03
N HIS A 319 8.52 9.81 0.89
CA HIS A 319 7.33 10.64 0.71
C HIS A 319 6.15 9.78 0.27
N PRO A 320 5.48 9.08 1.20
CA PRO A 320 4.40 8.14 0.89
C PRO A 320 3.14 8.81 0.33
N ILE A 321 3.01 10.12 0.47
CA ILE A 321 1.93 10.95 -0.07
C ILE A 321 2.59 12.03 -0.93
N GLU A 322 1.90 12.46 -1.98
CA GLU A 322 2.33 13.60 -2.80
C GLU A 322 2.66 14.82 -1.92
N GLN A 323 3.66 15.60 -2.33
CA GLN A 323 4.16 16.73 -1.53
C GLN A 323 3.52 18.08 -1.90
N PHE A 324 2.35 18.06 -2.54
CA PHE A 324 1.55 19.24 -2.80
C PHE A 324 0.77 19.67 -1.54
N PRO A 325 0.49 20.97 -1.31
CA PRO A 325 -0.31 21.41 -0.16
C PRO A 325 -1.65 20.66 -0.06
N TYR A 326 -1.90 20.04 1.09
CA TYR A 326 -3.06 19.19 1.35
C TYR A 326 -3.26 18.02 0.37
N GLY A 327 -2.19 17.58 -0.30
CA GLY A 327 -2.18 16.43 -1.18
C GLY A 327 -2.71 15.17 -0.51
N THR A 328 -3.53 14.40 -1.23
CA THR A 328 -4.16 13.17 -0.74
C THR A 328 -3.69 11.93 -1.47
N ALA A 329 -3.02 12.08 -2.62
CA ALA A 329 -2.60 10.94 -3.43
C ALA A 329 -1.43 10.19 -2.78
N GLU A 330 -1.57 8.88 -2.63
CA GLU A 330 -0.46 8.01 -2.25
C GLU A 330 0.57 7.97 -3.39
N THR A 331 1.85 8.07 -3.03
CA THR A 331 2.93 7.96 -4.00
C THR A 331 3.08 6.51 -4.41
N THR A 332 3.08 6.27 -5.72
CA THR A 332 3.34 4.96 -6.32
C THR A 332 4.60 5.06 -7.19
N LEU A 333 5.05 3.94 -7.74
CA LEU A 333 6.13 3.98 -8.72
C LEU A 333 5.72 4.77 -9.97
N ALA A 334 4.43 4.91 -10.27
CA ALA A 334 3.96 5.66 -11.42
C ALA A 334 3.80 7.17 -11.16
N THR A 335 3.94 7.63 -9.92
CA THR A 335 3.79 9.06 -9.58
C THR A 335 4.82 9.92 -10.30
N ASP A 336 4.41 11.10 -10.78
CA ASP A 336 5.33 12.06 -11.40
C ASP A 336 6.33 12.53 -10.33
N LEU A 337 7.61 12.43 -10.65
CA LEU A 337 8.69 12.94 -9.81
C LEU A 337 9.24 14.18 -10.49
N ASP A 338 8.98 15.33 -9.90
CA ASP A 338 9.17 16.62 -10.54
C ASP A 338 10.35 17.36 -9.91
N HIS A 339 11.22 17.92 -10.74
CA HIS A 339 12.37 18.68 -10.28
C HIS A 339 11.91 20.01 -9.70
N ILE A 340 12.30 20.31 -8.45
CA ILE A 340 11.98 21.58 -7.78
C ILE A 340 12.54 22.75 -8.59
N GLN A 341 13.82 22.65 -8.97
CA GLN A 341 14.45 23.53 -9.94
C GLN A 341 14.48 22.82 -11.29
N PRO A 342 14.07 23.46 -12.40
CA PRO A 342 14.12 22.84 -13.72
C PRO A 342 15.52 22.28 -14.02
N TYR A 343 15.56 21.07 -14.59
CA TYR A 343 16.82 20.43 -14.95
C TYR A 343 17.52 21.20 -16.07
N ASP A 344 18.81 21.48 -15.89
CA ASP A 344 19.70 22.09 -16.87
C ASP A 344 20.74 21.05 -17.36
N PRO A 345 20.75 20.67 -18.66
CA PRO A 345 21.76 19.79 -19.24
C PRO A 345 23.21 20.29 -19.09
N HIS A 346 23.41 21.59 -18.90
CA HIS A 346 24.71 22.21 -18.67
C HIS A 346 24.93 22.65 -17.21
N GLY A 347 23.98 22.32 -16.34
CA GLY A 347 24.04 22.64 -14.92
C GLY A 347 24.98 21.72 -14.14
N PRO A 348 25.07 21.91 -12.82
CA PRO A 348 25.92 21.08 -11.97
C PRO A 348 25.43 19.62 -11.93
N PRO A 349 26.30 18.66 -11.54
CA PRO A 349 25.88 17.29 -11.25
C PRO A 349 24.89 17.21 -10.09
N GLY A 350 24.16 16.10 -9.98
CA GLY A 350 23.27 15.79 -8.87
C GLY A 350 21.92 16.53 -8.87
N GLN A 351 21.53 17.17 -9.98
CA GLN A 351 20.23 17.84 -10.13
C GLN A 351 19.05 16.89 -9.95
N THR A 352 19.23 15.61 -10.28
CA THR A 352 18.23 14.57 -10.12
C THR A 352 18.57 13.75 -8.88
N GLY A 353 17.95 14.07 -7.74
CA GLY A 353 18.22 13.41 -6.47
C GLY A 353 17.10 13.56 -5.44
N THR A 354 17.22 12.83 -4.34
CA THR A 354 16.18 12.75 -3.28
C THR A 354 15.82 14.12 -2.69
N THR A 355 16.79 15.04 -2.65
CA THR A 355 16.63 16.41 -2.13
C THR A 355 16.10 17.42 -3.15
N LYS A 356 16.10 17.07 -4.44
CA LYS A 356 15.76 17.97 -5.57
C LYS A 356 14.47 17.60 -6.30
N LEU A 357 13.93 16.42 -6.01
CA LEU A 357 12.70 15.91 -6.59
C LEU A 357 11.55 15.95 -5.58
N ILE A 358 10.34 16.16 -6.08
CA ILE A 358 9.09 16.06 -5.32
C ILE A 358 8.10 15.14 -6.05
N PRO A 359 7.48 14.17 -5.34
CA PRO A 359 6.39 13.40 -5.91
C PRO A 359 5.13 14.26 -5.97
N LEU A 360 4.54 14.35 -7.15
CA LEU A 360 3.29 15.04 -7.43
C LEU A 360 2.39 14.12 -8.23
N ARG A 361 1.09 14.09 -7.93
CA ARG A 361 0.15 13.51 -8.90
C ARG A 361 0.07 14.40 -10.14
N ARG A 362 -0.41 13.84 -11.25
CA ARG A 362 -0.48 14.54 -12.54
C ARG A 362 -1.16 15.90 -12.47
N TYR A 363 -2.26 16.01 -11.71
CA TYR A 363 -2.95 17.28 -11.49
C TYR A 363 -2.04 18.32 -10.81
N SER A 364 -1.45 17.97 -9.66
CA SER A 364 -0.60 18.86 -8.86
C SER A 364 0.66 19.27 -9.63
N HIS A 365 1.23 18.35 -10.41
CA HIS A 365 2.32 18.64 -11.34
C HIS A 365 1.90 19.69 -12.38
N ARG A 366 0.75 19.52 -13.04
CA ARG A 366 0.23 20.51 -14.01
C ARG A 366 -0.03 21.89 -13.36
N VAL A 367 -0.49 21.91 -12.11
CA VAL A 367 -0.71 23.14 -11.34
C VAL A 367 0.61 23.87 -11.09
N LYS A 368 1.70 23.16 -10.79
CA LYS A 368 3.03 23.76 -10.71
C LYS A 368 3.49 24.29 -12.07
N THR A 369 3.45 23.45 -13.11
CA THR A 369 4.00 23.79 -14.44
C THR A 369 3.25 24.93 -15.13
N HIS A 370 1.91 24.93 -15.09
CA HIS A 370 1.07 25.85 -15.87
C HIS A 370 0.27 26.81 -15.01
N GLY A 371 0.14 26.53 -13.72
CA GLY A 371 -0.69 27.31 -12.80
C GLY A 371 0.09 28.35 -12.01
N HIS A 372 1.34 28.65 -12.35
CA HIS A 372 2.21 29.62 -11.66
C HIS A 372 2.39 29.38 -10.15
N TRP A 373 2.23 28.14 -9.71
CA TRP A 373 2.61 27.75 -8.35
C TRP A 373 4.11 27.56 -8.29
N ASN A 374 4.73 28.16 -7.28
CA ASN A 374 6.16 28.04 -7.04
C ASN A 374 6.41 27.17 -5.81
N VAL A 375 7.53 26.46 -5.82
CA VAL A 375 7.97 25.62 -4.70
C VAL A 375 9.46 25.79 -4.47
N ASN A 376 9.84 25.91 -3.20
CA ASN A 376 11.23 25.86 -2.77
C ASN A 376 11.38 24.87 -1.61
N ARG A 377 12.52 24.19 -1.52
CA ARG A 377 12.86 23.34 -0.38
C ARG A 377 13.85 24.06 0.51
N THR A 378 13.54 24.18 1.78
CA THR A 378 14.41 24.74 2.81
C THR A 378 15.44 23.70 3.27
N THR A 379 16.44 24.14 4.04
CA THR A 379 17.55 23.29 4.51
C THR A 379 17.13 22.18 5.46
N ASP A 380 16.03 22.36 6.18
CA ASP A 380 15.39 21.36 7.06
C ASP A 380 14.50 20.37 6.28
N GLY A 381 14.39 20.51 4.95
CA GLY A 381 13.59 19.63 4.09
C GLY A 381 12.13 20.08 3.91
N THR A 382 11.69 21.13 4.60
CA THR A 382 10.33 21.70 4.44
C THR A 382 10.16 22.27 3.02
N LEU A 383 8.97 22.10 2.45
CA LEU A 383 8.62 22.67 1.14
C LEU A 383 7.76 23.92 1.33
N THR A 384 8.25 25.06 0.88
CA THR A 384 7.48 26.31 0.81
C THR A 384 6.82 26.39 -0.57
N TRP A 385 5.50 26.22 -0.59
CA TRP A 385 4.67 26.43 -1.77
C TRP A 385 4.04 27.82 -1.75
N THR A 386 4.09 28.53 -2.87
CA THR A 386 3.44 29.83 -3.05
C THR A 386 2.47 29.76 -4.21
N SER A 387 1.21 30.11 -3.94
CA SER A 387 0.16 30.20 -4.97
C SER A 387 0.28 31.48 -5.79
N PRO A 388 -0.36 31.56 -6.98
CA PRO A 388 -0.40 32.77 -7.81
C PRO A 388 -1.00 33.99 -7.10
N HIS A 389 -1.77 33.77 -6.04
CA HIS A 389 -2.42 34.81 -5.25
C HIS A 389 -1.64 35.16 -3.97
N GLY A 390 -0.39 34.71 -3.85
CA GLY A 390 0.49 35.03 -2.71
C GLY A 390 0.24 34.22 -1.44
N PHE A 391 -0.66 33.22 -1.47
CA PHE A 391 -0.82 32.32 -0.32
C PHE A 391 0.39 31.39 -0.22
N THR A 392 0.96 31.31 0.97
CA THR A 392 2.14 30.48 1.25
C THR A 392 1.78 29.32 2.17
N PHE A 393 2.32 28.15 1.86
CA PHE A 393 2.10 26.89 2.58
C PHE A 393 3.44 26.22 2.84
N HIS A 394 3.68 25.79 4.07
CA HIS A 394 4.81 24.95 4.44
C HIS A 394 4.34 23.50 4.50
N VAL A 395 4.97 22.62 3.73
CA VAL A 395 4.67 21.19 3.68
C VAL A 395 5.86 20.43 4.23
N ASP A 396 5.66 19.75 5.35
CA ASP A 396 6.67 18.95 6.04
C ASP A 396 6.10 17.58 6.49
N HIS A 397 6.85 16.85 7.31
CA HIS A 397 6.45 15.54 7.81
C HIS A 397 5.19 15.56 8.70
N THR A 398 4.90 16.69 9.35
CA THR A 398 3.71 16.95 10.19
C THR A 398 2.50 17.42 9.39
N GLY A 399 2.66 17.80 8.12
CA GLY A 399 1.56 18.12 7.22
C GLY A 399 1.74 19.45 6.49
N THR A 400 0.61 20.08 6.14
CA THR A 400 0.55 21.38 5.48
C THR A 400 0.13 22.46 6.47
N HIS A 401 0.99 23.47 6.61
CA HIS A 401 0.77 24.64 7.46
C HIS A 401 0.63 25.87 6.59
N ARG A 402 -0.51 26.56 6.69
CA ARG A 402 -0.69 27.84 6.01
C ARG A 402 0.02 28.93 6.82
N THR A 403 0.93 29.66 6.19
CA THR A 403 1.51 30.83 6.84
C THR A 403 0.50 31.98 6.76
N LYS A 404 0.28 32.67 7.89
CA LYS A 404 -0.46 33.93 7.87
C LYS A 404 0.40 34.95 7.11
N PRO A 405 -0.16 35.77 6.21
CA PRO A 405 0.59 36.87 5.64
C PRO A 405 1.10 37.74 6.79
N GLN A 406 2.38 38.13 6.76
CA GLN A 406 2.87 39.14 7.68
C GLN A 406 2.01 40.39 7.44
N ARG A 407 1.32 40.85 8.48
CA ARG A 407 0.66 42.15 8.44
C ARG A 407 1.80 43.17 8.50
N GLU A 408 2.05 43.86 7.39
CA GLU A 408 2.85 45.07 7.37
C GLU A 408 2.21 46.18 8.21
#